data_AF-A0A7L4NFC3-F1
#
_entry.id   AF-A0A7L4NFC3-F1
#
_cell.length_a   1.000
_cell.length_b   1.000
_cell.length_c   1.000
_cell.angle_alpha   90.00
_cell.angle_beta   90.00
_cell.angle_gamma   90.00
#
_symmetry.space_group_name_H-M   'P 1'
#
loop_
_entity.id
_entity.type
_entity.pdbx_description
1 polymer ?
#
loop_
_entity_poly.entity_id
_entity_poly.type
_entity_poly.pdbx_seq_one_letter_code
_entity_poly.pdbx_strand_id
1 'polypeptide(L)'
;MAAPCYLGWDFSTQQLKVIAVDEQLRVIYEDNVNFDKDLPEFKTEGGVCIHGDRLTVTSPVLMWVKALDMILEKMKSSGFNFSQVKALSGAGQQHGSVYWKKGSIQTLKNASSKLPLHQSLKGCFSVSNSPIWMDSSTATQCSTLEKAVGGAQHLASVTGSRAYERFTGNQIAKIYSQNPEVYMQTERISLVSSFAASLFLGAYAPIDYSDGSGMNLLNIWEKVWSVSCLDACAPGLEEKLGSPVPSHSVLGPISPYYSQRYEFSPDCKIVAFTGDNPGEM
;
A
#
# COMPACT_ATOMS: atom_id res chain seq x y z
N MET A 1 20.46 13.19 26.17
CA MET A 1 19.26 12.97 25.31
C MET A 1 19.59 11.84 24.36
N ALA A 2 18.67 10.90 24.19
CA ALA A 2 18.88 9.78 23.27
C ALA A 2 18.81 10.28 21.81
N ALA A 3 19.69 9.79 20.93
CA ALA A 3 19.88 10.34 19.57
C ALA A 3 18.65 10.13 18.66
N PRO A 4 18.19 11.13 17.90
CA PRO A 4 17.08 10.99 16.94
C PRO A 4 17.29 9.85 15.93
N CYS A 5 16.22 9.22 15.48
CA CYS A 5 16.26 8.23 14.41
C CYS A 5 15.06 8.32 13.45
N TYR A 6 15.16 7.60 12.33
CA TYR A 6 14.18 7.55 11.26
C TYR A 6 13.89 6.09 10.92
N LEU A 7 12.62 5.74 10.69
CA LEU A 7 12.25 4.37 10.31
C LEU A 7 12.01 4.26 8.80
N GLY A 8 12.63 3.25 8.19
CA GLY A 8 12.37 2.81 6.83
C GLY A 8 11.63 1.48 6.86
N TRP A 9 10.46 1.42 6.23
CA TRP A 9 9.63 0.22 6.16
C TRP A 9 9.67 -0.38 4.75
N ASP A 10 9.55 -1.71 4.64
CA ASP A 10 9.39 -2.39 3.35
C ASP A 10 8.32 -3.48 3.44
N PHE A 11 7.16 -3.19 2.86
CA PHE A 11 6.02 -4.10 2.69
C PHE A 11 6.21 -4.93 1.41
N SER A 12 7.18 -5.85 1.45
CA SER A 12 7.55 -6.71 0.32
C SER A 12 6.56 -7.87 0.11
N THR A 13 6.84 -8.74 -0.87
CA THR A 13 6.01 -9.92 -1.15
C THR A 13 6.07 -10.97 -0.04
N GLN A 14 7.25 -11.28 0.51
CA GLN A 14 7.45 -12.44 1.39
C GLN A 14 7.51 -12.05 2.87
N GLN A 15 7.73 -10.78 3.16
CA GLN A 15 7.98 -10.29 4.50
C GLN A 15 7.70 -8.80 4.63
N LEU A 16 7.49 -8.36 5.88
CA LEU A 16 7.57 -6.96 6.27
C LEU A 16 8.91 -6.72 6.94
N LYS A 17 9.69 -5.75 6.47
CA LYS A 17 10.97 -5.35 7.09
C LYS A 17 10.89 -3.93 7.65
N VAL A 18 11.74 -3.67 8.64
CA VAL A 18 11.99 -2.33 9.17
C VAL A 18 13.47 -2.14 9.43
N ILE A 19 13.97 -0.94 9.13
CA ILE A 19 15.27 -0.45 9.60
C ILE A 19 15.08 0.84 10.39
N ALA A 20 15.95 1.07 11.38
CA ALA A 20 16.10 2.38 11.98
C ALA A 20 17.47 2.96 11.61
N VAL A 21 17.47 4.23 11.21
CA VAL A 21 18.65 4.97 10.77
C VAL A 21 18.86 6.18 11.67
N ASP A 22 20.09 6.41 12.12
CA ASP A 22 20.45 7.58 12.94
C ASP A 22 20.73 8.84 12.09
N GLU A 23 21.00 9.97 12.74
CA GLU A 23 21.33 11.24 12.07
C GLU A 23 22.65 11.19 11.28
N GLN A 24 23.48 10.18 11.49
CA GLN A 24 24.71 9.94 10.73
C GLN A 24 24.48 8.97 9.56
N LEU A 25 23.22 8.66 9.25
CA LEU A 25 22.80 7.75 8.18
C LEU A 25 23.29 6.30 8.38
N ARG A 26 23.50 5.89 9.64
CA ARG A 26 23.89 4.52 9.97
C ARG A 26 22.67 3.72 10.37
N VAL A 27 22.58 2.49 9.88
CA VAL A 27 21.58 1.52 10.34
C VAL A 27 21.93 1.12 11.78
N ILE A 28 21.01 1.38 12.71
CA ILE A 28 21.16 1.10 14.14
C ILE A 28 20.22 -0.01 14.64
N TYR A 29 19.24 -0.40 13.81
CA TYR A 29 18.29 -1.48 14.10
C TYR A 29 17.77 -2.05 12.78
N GLU A 30 17.51 -3.35 12.76
CA GLU A 30 16.83 -4.07 11.67
C GLU A 30 15.98 -5.18 12.27
N ASP A 31 14.77 -5.38 11.74
CA ASP A 31 13.95 -6.54 12.04
C ASP A 31 13.01 -6.88 10.87
N ASN A 32 12.42 -8.07 10.89
CA ASN A 32 11.46 -8.53 9.89
C ASN A 32 10.40 -9.49 10.46
N VAL A 33 9.30 -9.63 9.72
CA VAL A 33 8.29 -10.68 9.89
C VAL A 33 8.13 -11.39 8.56
N ASN A 34 8.44 -12.69 8.52
CA ASN A 34 8.29 -13.52 7.34
C ASN A 34 6.88 -14.12 7.30
N PHE A 35 6.16 -13.93 6.19
CA PHE A 35 4.74 -14.24 6.15
C PHE A 35 4.44 -15.73 6.30
N ASP A 36 5.10 -16.61 5.55
CA ASP A 36 4.80 -18.05 5.62
C ASP A 36 5.19 -18.66 6.96
N LYS A 37 6.33 -18.21 7.51
CA LYS A 37 6.86 -18.73 8.77
C LYS A 37 6.10 -18.20 10.00
N ASP A 38 5.86 -16.90 10.04
CA ASP A 38 5.37 -16.21 11.24
C ASP A 38 3.84 -16.03 11.24
N LEU A 39 3.20 -16.18 10.06
CA LEU A 39 1.75 -16.05 9.85
C LEU A 39 1.15 -17.27 9.09
N PRO A 40 1.48 -18.53 9.47
CA PRO A 40 1.13 -19.73 8.70
C PRO A 40 -0.38 -19.95 8.56
N GLU A 41 -1.21 -19.35 9.43
CA GLU A 41 -2.67 -19.44 9.34
C GLU A 41 -3.26 -18.82 8.07
N PHE A 42 -2.53 -17.94 7.38
CA PHE A 42 -2.93 -17.38 6.09
C PHE A 42 -2.63 -18.32 4.91
N LYS A 43 -1.88 -19.41 5.14
CA LYS A 43 -1.63 -20.49 4.17
C LYS A 43 -1.04 -19.98 2.84
N THR A 44 -0.14 -19.02 2.93
CA THR A 44 0.63 -18.53 1.78
C THR A 44 1.83 -19.42 1.50
N GLU A 45 2.31 -19.36 0.26
CA GLU A 45 3.60 -19.89 -0.16
C GLU A 45 4.36 -18.75 -0.86
N GLY A 46 5.53 -18.37 -0.37
CA GLY A 46 6.21 -17.13 -0.77
C GLY A 46 5.43 -15.86 -0.43
N GLY A 47 4.58 -15.87 0.60
CA GLY A 47 3.72 -14.73 0.95
C GLY A 47 2.52 -14.51 0.01
N VAL A 48 2.26 -15.45 -0.90
CA VAL A 48 1.20 -15.34 -1.92
C VAL A 48 0.25 -16.54 -1.92
N CYS A 49 -0.91 -16.35 -2.52
CA CYS A 49 -1.87 -17.38 -2.89
C CYS A 49 -1.98 -17.41 -4.41
N ILE A 50 -1.53 -18.51 -5.03
CA ILE A 50 -1.71 -18.78 -6.46
C ILE A 50 -3.04 -19.52 -6.63
N HIS A 51 -3.93 -18.97 -7.46
CA HIS A 51 -5.27 -19.54 -7.65
C HIS A 51 -5.26 -20.67 -8.68
N GLY A 52 -6.40 -21.36 -8.82
CA GLY A 52 -6.52 -22.55 -9.69
C GLY A 52 -6.25 -22.29 -11.18
N ASP A 53 -6.41 -21.05 -11.64
CA ASP A 53 -6.10 -20.62 -13.01
C ASP A 53 -4.59 -20.43 -13.27
N ARG A 54 -3.77 -20.44 -12.21
CA ARG A 54 -2.31 -20.20 -12.22
C ARG A 54 -1.89 -18.84 -12.79
N LEU A 55 -2.83 -17.92 -12.97
CA LEU A 55 -2.59 -16.56 -13.46
C LEU A 55 -2.93 -15.53 -12.38
N THR A 56 -3.99 -15.79 -11.62
CA THR A 56 -4.41 -14.93 -10.53
C THR A 56 -3.52 -15.20 -9.32
N VAL A 57 -2.84 -14.16 -8.85
CA VAL A 57 -1.92 -14.21 -7.70
C VAL A 57 -2.26 -13.09 -6.74
N THR A 58 -2.52 -13.44 -5.48
CA THR A 58 -3.00 -12.50 -4.47
C THR A 58 -2.30 -12.68 -3.13
N SER A 59 -2.35 -11.69 -2.25
CA SER A 59 -1.99 -11.82 -0.84
C SER A 59 -3.14 -11.35 0.07
N PRO A 60 -3.40 -12.00 1.21
CA PRO A 60 -4.44 -11.56 2.13
C PRO A 60 -4.08 -10.21 2.78
N VAL A 61 -4.95 -9.20 2.66
CA VAL A 61 -4.65 -7.84 3.19
C VAL A 61 -4.42 -7.83 4.70
N LEU A 62 -5.22 -8.63 5.43
CA LEU A 62 -5.08 -8.74 6.89
C LEU A 62 -3.78 -9.39 7.33
N MET A 63 -3.10 -10.14 6.44
CA MET A 63 -1.76 -10.67 6.72
C MET A 63 -0.76 -9.53 6.87
N TRP A 64 -0.79 -8.54 5.96
CA TRP A 64 0.06 -7.35 6.04
C TRP A 64 -0.21 -6.51 7.30
N VAL A 65 -1.49 -6.33 7.65
CA VAL A 65 -1.87 -5.61 8.89
C VAL A 65 -1.34 -6.36 10.12
N LYS A 66 -1.50 -7.68 10.17
CA LYS A 66 -1.03 -8.48 11.31
C LYS A 66 0.49 -8.55 11.37
N ALA A 67 1.19 -8.57 10.24
CA ALA A 67 2.64 -8.47 10.19
C ALA A 67 3.14 -7.16 10.80
N LEU A 68 2.46 -6.04 10.53
CA LEU A 68 2.77 -4.75 11.14
C LEU A 68 2.59 -4.77 12.66
N ASP A 69 1.48 -5.33 13.15
CA ASP A 69 1.29 -5.52 14.59
C ASP A 69 2.45 -6.33 15.20
N MET A 70 2.82 -7.44 14.56
CA MET A 70 3.87 -8.33 15.06
C MET A 70 5.24 -7.66 15.11
N ILE A 71 5.66 -6.98 14.04
CA ILE A 71 6.99 -6.35 14.02
C ILE A 71 7.09 -5.18 15.01
N LEU A 72 6.02 -4.42 15.21
CA LEU A 72 5.99 -3.35 16.22
C LEU A 72 6.07 -3.92 17.64
N GLU A 73 5.37 -5.02 17.94
CA GLU A 73 5.51 -5.71 19.22
C GLU A 73 6.91 -6.33 19.42
N LYS A 74 7.53 -6.86 18.35
CA LYS A 74 8.92 -7.35 18.39
C LYS A 74 9.90 -6.22 18.72
N MET A 75 9.79 -5.08 18.04
CA MET A 75 10.57 -3.88 18.32
C MET A 75 10.38 -3.39 19.76
N LYS A 76 9.13 -3.33 20.24
CA LYS A 76 8.85 -2.95 21.64
C LYS A 76 9.50 -3.92 22.63
N SER A 77 9.38 -5.23 22.36
CA SER A 77 9.92 -6.29 23.22
C SER A 77 11.45 -6.35 23.23
N SER A 78 12.10 -5.91 22.14
CA SER A 78 13.56 -5.78 22.05
C SER A 78 14.09 -4.50 22.72
N GLY A 79 13.21 -3.66 23.26
CA GLY A 79 13.58 -2.42 23.94
C GLY A 79 13.83 -1.24 22.98
N PHE A 80 13.32 -1.30 21.75
CA PHE A 80 13.42 -0.18 20.81
C PHE A 80 12.69 1.05 21.35
N ASN A 81 13.39 2.19 21.40
CA ASN A 81 12.84 3.43 21.93
C ASN A 81 12.18 4.28 20.83
N PHE A 82 10.88 4.07 20.63
CA PHE A 82 10.09 4.78 19.61
C PHE A 82 9.98 6.29 19.84
N SER A 83 10.18 6.79 21.06
CA SER A 83 10.11 8.24 21.35
C SER A 83 11.16 9.07 20.60
N GLN A 84 12.22 8.42 20.09
CA GLN A 84 13.30 9.04 19.33
C GLN A 84 12.99 9.16 17.83
N VAL A 85 11.95 8.49 17.33
CA VAL A 85 11.62 8.47 15.90
C VAL A 85 11.08 9.85 15.49
N LYS A 86 11.78 10.52 14.56
CA LYS A 86 11.40 11.85 14.06
C LYS A 86 10.54 11.81 12.82
N ALA A 87 10.78 10.84 11.95
CA ALA A 87 9.93 10.57 10.82
C ALA A 87 10.05 9.11 10.39
N LEU A 88 9.06 8.67 9.62
CA LEU A 88 9.10 7.39 8.95
C LEU A 88 8.56 7.51 7.52
N SER A 89 9.09 6.65 6.65
CA SER A 89 8.59 6.40 5.30
C SER A 89 8.77 4.91 4.98
N GLY A 90 8.36 4.49 3.80
CA GLY A 90 8.62 3.13 3.38
C GLY A 90 8.30 2.84 1.93
N ALA A 91 8.62 1.60 1.59
CA ALA A 91 8.31 0.95 0.34
C ALA A 91 7.12 0.00 0.51
N GLY A 92 6.35 -0.17 -0.56
CA GLY A 92 5.46 -1.31 -0.74
C GLY A 92 5.73 -2.00 -2.07
N GLN A 93 5.53 -3.32 -2.12
CA GLN A 93 5.60 -4.04 -3.38
C GLN A 93 4.70 -3.38 -4.43
N GLN A 94 5.27 -3.07 -5.60
CA GLN A 94 4.58 -2.26 -6.59
C GLN A 94 3.31 -2.91 -7.13
N HIS A 95 2.44 -2.07 -7.68
CA HIS A 95 1.23 -2.42 -8.42
C HIS A 95 0.10 -3.06 -7.60
N GLY A 96 0.41 -3.74 -6.51
CA GLY A 96 -0.59 -4.36 -5.65
C GLY A 96 -1.55 -3.32 -5.06
N SER A 97 -2.83 -3.70 -4.94
CA SER A 97 -3.90 -2.77 -4.56
C SER A 97 -4.77 -3.26 -3.41
N VAL A 98 -5.16 -2.35 -2.53
CA VAL A 98 -6.05 -2.58 -1.39
C VAL A 98 -7.35 -1.81 -1.57
N TYR A 99 -8.48 -2.48 -1.32
CA TYR A 99 -9.83 -1.97 -1.57
C TYR A 99 -10.56 -1.78 -0.24
N TRP A 100 -10.52 -0.56 0.29
CA TRP A 100 -11.14 -0.23 1.56
C TRP A 100 -12.66 -0.19 1.44
N LYS A 101 -13.35 -0.89 2.32
CA LYS A 101 -14.81 -0.93 2.35
C LYS A 101 -15.38 0.41 2.85
N LYS A 102 -16.57 0.78 2.40
CA LYS A 102 -17.33 1.92 2.94
C LYS A 102 -17.37 1.94 4.47
N GLY A 103 -17.05 3.08 5.06
CA GLY A 103 -16.98 3.34 6.50
C GLY A 103 -15.64 3.01 7.16
N SER A 104 -14.67 2.44 6.43
CA SER A 104 -13.39 2.01 7.01
C SER A 104 -12.53 3.17 7.49
N ILE A 105 -12.67 4.36 6.89
CA ILE A 105 -11.98 5.56 7.37
C ILE A 105 -12.29 5.88 8.83
N GLN A 106 -13.51 5.59 9.31
CA GLN A 106 -13.87 5.84 10.71
C GLN A 106 -13.20 4.85 11.65
N THR A 107 -13.10 3.58 11.26
CA THR A 107 -12.38 2.57 12.02
C THR A 107 -10.89 2.90 12.10
N LEU A 108 -10.29 3.35 11.00
CA LEU A 108 -8.88 3.70 10.93
C LEU A 108 -8.56 4.94 11.80
N LYS A 109 -9.39 5.98 11.73
CA LYS A 109 -9.25 7.20 12.54
C LYS A 109 -9.42 6.96 14.03
N ASN A 110 -10.33 6.07 14.41
CA ASN A 110 -10.70 5.80 15.79
C ASN A 110 -10.09 4.50 16.33
N ALA A 111 -9.01 4.00 15.71
CA ALA A 111 -8.37 2.76 16.12
C ALA A 111 -7.93 2.85 17.60
N SER A 112 -8.38 1.88 18.40
CA SER A 112 -8.09 1.84 19.84
C SER A 112 -6.67 1.32 20.09
N SER A 113 -5.85 2.09 20.79
CA SER A 113 -4.49 1.70 21.21
C SER A 113 -4.44 0.45 22.10
N LYS A 114 -5.59 0.00 22.63
CA LYS A 114 -5.71 -1.23 23.44
C LYS A 114 -5.69 -2.50 22.59
N LEU A 115 -6.05 -2.42 21.32
CA LEU A 115 -6.16 -3.59 20.42
C LEU A 115 -5.11 -3.51 19.30
N PRO A 116 -4.64 -4.66 18.79
CA PRO A 116 -3.84 -4.68 17.57
C PRO A 116 -4.70 -4.27 16.36
N LEU A 117 -4.07 -3.69 15.35
CA LEU A 117 -4.75 -3.15 14.16
C LEU A 117 -5.51 -4.23 13.40
N HIS A 118 -4.97 -5.45 13.27
CA HIS A 118 -5.64 -6.52 12.51
C HIS A 118 -7.00 -6.91 13.10
N GLN A 119 -7.19 -6.73 14.42
CA GLN A 119 -8.49 -6.94 15.05
C GLN A 119 -9.47 -5.81 14.72
N SER A 120 -8.99 -4.56 14.78
CA SER A 120 -9.80 -3.38 14.46
C SER A 120 -10.20 -3.35 12.98
N LEU A 121 -9.29 -3.74 12.08
CA LEU A 121 -9.46 -3.62 10.64
C LEU A 121 -10.05 -4.88 9.96
N LYS A 122 -10.44 -5.91 10.72
CA LYS A 122 -10.92 -7.19 10.18
C LYS A 122 -12.06 -7.07 9.16
N GLY A 123 -12.93 -6.06 9.31
CA GLY A 123 -14.06 -5.79 8.42
C GLY A 123 -13.89 -4.61 7.46
N CYS A 124 -12.68 -4.06 7.34
CA CYS A 124 -12.42 -2.80 6.61
C CYS A 124 -12.05 -2.97 5.14
N PHE A 125 -12.02 -4.19 4.62
CA PHE A 125 -11.62 -4.47 3.24
C PHE A 125 -12.78 -5.11 2.49
N SER A 126 -13.08 -4.55 1.31
CA SER A 126 -14.10 -5.09 0.40
C SER A 126 -13.54 -6.23 -0.44
N VAL A 127 -12.23 -6.22 -0.70
CA VAL A 127 -11.45 -7.32 -1.29
C VAL A 127 -10.52 -7.85 -0.22
N SER A 128 -10.68 -9.13 0.17
CA SER A 128 -9.86 -9.75 1.22
C SER A 128 -8.46 -10.17 0.74
N ASN A 129 -8.38 -10.59 -0.53
CA ASN A 129 -7.16 -11.04 -1.19
C ASN A 129 -6.78 -10.04 -2.28
N SER A 130 -5.79 -9.20 -1.97
CA SER A 130 -5.31 -8.15 -2.87
C SER A 130 -4.54 -8.76 -4.05
N PRO A 131 -4.78 -8.35 -5.30
CA PRO A 131 -3.89 -8.67 -6.40
C PRO A 131 -2.52 -8.03 -6.12
N ILE A 132 -1.46 -8.72 -6.55
CA ILE A 132 -0.06 -8.30 -6.35
C ILE A 132 0.70 -8.27 -7.68
N TRP A 133 1.96 -7.84 -7.65
CA TRP A 133 2.78 -7.67 -8.85
C TRP A 133 2.95 -8.93 -9.72
N MET A 134 2.79 -10.12 -9.13
CA MET A 134 2.89 -11.41 -9.82
C MET A 134 1.65 -11.78 -10.65
N ASP A 135 0.52 -11.08 -10.46
CA ASP A 135 -0.72 -11.39 -11.15
C ASP A 135 -0.61 -11.11 -12.66
N SER A 136 -1.00 -12.09 -13.47
CA SER A 136 -0.95 -12.04 -14.94
C SER A 136 -2.33 -12.32 -15.58
N SER A 137 -3.40 -12.12 -14.83
CA SER A 137 -4.75 -12.59 -15.19
C SER A 137 -5.63 -11.56 -15.92
N THR A 138 -5.08 -10.41 -16.29
CA THR A 138 -5.84 -9.24 -16.78
C THR A 138 -5.54 -8.88 -18.24
N ALA A 139 -5.08 -9.83 -19.05
CA ALA A 139 -4.76 -9.59 -20.47
C ALA A 139 -5.92 -8.96 -21.26
N THR A 140 -7.17 -9.36 -20.97
CA THR A 140 -8.38 -8.78 -21.56
C THR A 140 -8.54 -7.29 -21.20
N GLN A 141 -8.31 -6.93 -19.93
CA GLN A 141 -8.36 -5.55 -19.47
C GLN A 141 -7.24 -4.70 -20.07
N CYS A 142 -6.02 -5.24 -20.18
CA CYS A 142 -4.91 -4.58 -20.85
C CYS A 142 -5.25 -4.20 -22.29
N SER A 143 -5.77 -5.15 -23.07
CA SER A 143 -6.19 -4.92 -24.46
C SER A 143 -7.33 -3.89 -24.56
N THR A 144 -8.28 -3.96 -23.62
CA THR A 144 -9.41 -3.01 -23.55
C THR A 144 -8.93 -1.59 -23.26
N LEU A 145 -8.03 -1.42 -22.29
CA LEU A 145 -7.44 -0.13 -21.94
C LEU A 145 -6.65 0.45 -23.12
N GLU A 146 -5.73 -0.32 -23.70
CA GLU A 146 -4.95 0.12 -24.86
C GLU A 146 -5.89 0.56 -26.00
N LYS A 147 -6.92 -0.22 -26.33
CA LYS A 147 -7.89 0.14 -27.36
C LYS A 147 -8.65 1.43 -27.04
N ALA A 148 -9.09 1.60 -25.79
CA ALA A 148 -9.89 2.75 -25.37
C ALA A 148 -9.12 4.07 -25.44
N VAL A 149 -7.80 4.05 -25.18
CA VAL A 149 -6.97 5.27 -25.17
C VAL A 149 -6.22 5.51 -26.48
N GLY A 150 -6.46 4.73 -27.54
CA GLY A 150 -5.81 4.94 -28.85
C GLY A 150 -4.51 4.17 -29.08
N GLY A 151 -4.27 3.12 -28.32
CA GLY A 151 -3.24 2.11 -28.53
C GLY A 151 -2.14 2.08 -27.47
N ALA A 152 -1.35 1.00 -27.47
CA ALA A 152 -0.25 0.76 -26.53
C ALA A 152 0.75 1.93 -26.45
N GLN A 153 1.13 2.50 -27.59
CA GLN A 153 2.09 3.59 -27.63
C GLN A 153 1.51 4.90 -27.08
N HIS A 154 0.22 5.17 -27.31
CA HIS A 154 -0.42 6.35 -26.74
C HIS A 154 -0.50 6.23 -25.22
N LEU A 155 -0.93 5.07 -24.71
CA LEU A 155 -0.92 4.77 -23.28
C LEU A 155 0.48 4.97 -22.67
N ALA A 156 1.51 4.42 -23.32
CA ALA A 156 2.89 4.55 -22.86
C ALA A 156 3.39 6.01 -22.85
N SER A 157 2.93 6.82 -23.80
CA SER A 157 3.31 8.24 -23.87
C SER A 157 2.68 9.06 -22.74
N VAL A 158 1.50 8.65 -22.25
CA VAL A 158 0.79 9.31 -21.14
C VAL A 158 1.26 8.79 -19.78
N THR A 159 1.38 7.47 -19.63
CA THR A 159 1.58 6.83 -18.31
C THR A 159 2.99 6.26 -18.11
N GLY A 160 3.87 6.41 -19.09
CA GLY A 160 5.23 5.85 -19.06
C GLY A 160 5.34 4.36 -19.34
N SER A 161 4.22 3.67 -19.65
CA SER A 161 4.21 2.23 -19.94
C SER A 161 2.99 1.87 -20.77
N ARG A 162 3.12 0.86 -21.64
CA ARG A 162 1.96 0.20 -22.24
C ARG A 162 1.18 -0.58 -21.16
N ALA A 163 0.07 -1.23 -21.52
CA ALA A 163 -0.68 -1.98 -20.53
C ALA A 163 0.07 -3.26 -20.14
N TYR A 164 0.20 -3.50 -18.84
CA TYR A 164 0.74 -4.74 -18.27
C TYR A 164 -0.23 -5.31 -17.26
N GLU A 165 -0.31 -6.63 -17.18
CA GLU A 165 -1.37 -7.31 -16.43
C GLU A 165 -1.36 -6.96 -14.94
N ARG A 166 -0.16 -6.87 -14.36
CA ARG A 166 0.00 -6.50 -12.96
C ARG A 166 -0.35 -5.05 -12.65
N PHE A 167 -0.33 -4.15 -13.65
CA PHE A 167 -0.53 -2.72 -13.41
C PHE A 167 -1.95 -2.44 -12.89
N THR A 168 -2.02 -1.56 -11.91
CA THR A 168 -3.16 -1.50 -11.00
C THR A 168 -4.48 -1.14 -11.68
N GLY A 169 -4.47 -0.29 -12.72
CA GLY A 169 -5.67 0.03 -13.48
C GLY A 169 -6.34 -1.21 -14.08
N ASN A 170 -5.54 -2.16 -14.60
CA ASN A 170 -6.06 -3.40 -15.19
C ASN A 170 -6.63 -4.35 -14.11
N GLN A 171 -6.01 -4.39 -12.93
CA GLN A 171 -6.51 -5.15 -11.77
C GLN A 171 -7.83 -4.58 -11.21
N ILE A 172 -7.92 -3.24 -11.14
CA ILE A 172 -9.16 -2.54 -10.76
C ILE A 172 -10.27 -2.83 -11.77
N ALA A 173 -9.97 -2.76 -13.07
CA ALA A 173 -10.92 -3.08 -14.13
C ALA A 173 -11.42 -4.53 -14.06
N LYS A 174 -10.53 -5.49 -13.74
CA LYS A 174 -10.93 -6.90 -13.53
C LYS A 174 -11.90 -7.02 -12.36
N ILE A 175 -11.57 -6.44 -11.21
CA ILE A 175 -12.44 -6.48 -10.01
C ILE A 175 -13.79 -5.84 -10.29
N TYR A 176 -13.83 -4.68 -10.95
CA TYR A 176 -15.08 -4.03 -11.35
C TYR A 176 -15.90 -4.90 -12.31
N SER A 177 -15.27 -5.48 -13.33
CA SER A 177 -15.97 -6.31 -14.33
C SER A 177 -16.51 -7.63 -13.78
N GLN A 178 -15.78 -8.27 -12.87
CA GLN A 178 -16.15 -9.59 -12.31
C GLN A 178 -17.04 -9.47 -11.08
N ASN A 179 -16.81 -8.45 -10.24
CA ASN A 179 -17.48 -8.26 -8.95
C ASN A 179 -17.86 -6.78 -8.74
N PRO A 180 -18.78 -6.23 -9.55
CA PRO A 180 -19.13 -4.81 -9.49
C PRO A 180 -19.67 -4.38 -8.12
N GLU A 181 -20.37 -5.27 -7.41
CA GLU A 181 -20.85 -5.00 -6.05
C GLU A 181 -19.72 -4.73 -5.06
N VAL A 182 -18.62 -5.49 -5.14
CA VAL A 182 -17.43 -5.30 -4.30
C VAL A 182 -16.79 -3.94 -4.57
N TYR A 183 -16.65 -3.58 -5.85
CA TYR A 183 -16.16 -2.26 -6.25
C TYR A 183 -17.08 -1.12 -5.75
N MET A 184 -18.40 -1.30 -5.83
CA MET A 184 -19.38 -0.33 -5.33
C MET A 184 -19.38 -0.20 -3.80
N GLN A 185 -18.96 -1.24 -3.08
CA GLN A 185 -18.73 -1.20 -1.62
C GLN A 185 -17.35 -0.65 -1.25
N THR A 186 -16.48 -0.37 -2.23
CA THR A 186 -15.17 0.24 -2.02
C THR A 186 -15.30 1.77 -1.92
N GLU A 187 -14.77 2.38 -0.85
CA GLU A 187 -14.69 3.85 -0.73
C GLU A 187 -13.32 4.41 -1.09
N ARG A 188 -12.25 3.62 -0.93
CA ARG A 188 -10.87 4.03 -1.21
C ARG A 188 -10.09 2.87 -1.84
N ILE A 189 -9.25 3.15 -2.82
CA ILE A 189 -8.28 2.21 -3.38
C ILE A 189 -6.87 2.76 -3.12
N SER A 190 -6.01 1.92 -2.55
CA SER A 190 -4.63 2.25 -2.23
C SER A 190 -3.68 1.31 -2.98
N LEU A 191 -2.50 1.79 -3.36
CA LEU A 191 -1.35 0.91 -3.58
C LEU A 191 -0.84 0.37 -2.24
N VAL A 192 -0.09 -0.74 -2.22
CA VAL A 192 0.48 -1.31 -0.98
C VAL A 192 1.28 -0.26 -0.20
N SER A 193 2.04 0.59 -0.90
CA SER A 193 2.77 1.74 -0.35
C SER A 193 1.85 2.72 0.41
N SER A 194 0.87 3.30 -0.28
CA SER A 194 -0.10 4.23 0.31
C SER A 194 -1.01 3.57 1.35
N PHE A 195 -1.27 2.26 1.24
CA PHE A 195 -1.98 1.48 2.24
C PHE A 195 -1.17 1.43 3.55
N ALA A 196 0.12 1.09 3.47
CA ALA A 196 1.02 1.06 4.61
C ALA A 196 1.13 2.45 5.26
N ALA A 197 1.31 3.51 4.47
CA ALA A 197 1.30 4.89 4.97
C ALA A 197 -0.02 5.22 5.71
N SER A 198 -1.16 4.75 5.19
CA SER A 198 -2.47 4.95 5.80
C SER A 198 -2.58 4.32 7.19
N LEU A 199 -1.97 3.13 7.38
CA LEU A 199 -1.91 2.48 8.68
C LEU A 199 -1.19 3.35 9.71
N PHE A 200 -0.07 3.98 9.36
CA PHE A 200 0.68 4.86 10.26
C PHE A 200 -0.03 6.21 10.52
N LEU A 201 -0.69 6.77 9.51
CA LEU A 201 -1.42 8.02 9.63
C LEU A 201 -2.72 7.91 10.45
N GLY A 202 -3.36 6.73 10.46
CA GLY A 202 -4.73 6.63 10.96
C GLY A 202 -5.74 7.34 10.05
N ALA A 203 -5.39 7.56 8.79
CA ALA A 203 -6.19 8.19 7.75
C ALA A 203 -5.74 7.69 6.38
N TYR A 204 -6.50 7.95 5.31
CA TYR A 204 -6.07 7.57 3.97
C TYR A 204 -4.92 8.44 3.48
N ALA A 205 -3.78 7.82 3.22
CA ALA A 205 -2.67 8.44 2.53
C ALA A 205 -3.01 8.64 1.04
N PRO A 206 -2.55 9.75 0.43
CA PRO A 206 -2.49 9.86 -1.02
C PRO A 206 -1.46 8.87 -1.60
N ILE A 207 -1.63 8.55 -2.89
CA ILE A 207 -0.65 7.81 -3.68
C ILE A 207 0.43 8.79 -4.14
N ASP A 208 1.70 8.41 -4.07
CA ASP A 208 2.78 9.26 -4.55
C ASP A 208 2.93 9.19 -6.08
N TYR A 209 3.61 10.18 -6.68
CA TYR A 209 3.81 10.20 -8.13
C TYR A 209 4.61 9.00 -8.65
N SER A 210 5.56 8.49 -7.87
CA SER A 210 6.44 7.43 -8.34
C SER A 210 5.70 6.10 -8.42
N ASP A 211 5.13 5.62 -7.32
CA ASP A 211 4.39 4.35 -7.34
C ASP A 211 3.07 4.47 -8.12
N GLY A 212 2.45 5.66 -8.11
CA GLY A 212 1.29 5.99 -8.93
C GLY A 212 1.53 5.86 -10.44
N SER A 213 2.79 5.93 -10.89
CA SER A 213 3.16 5.70 -12.29
C SER A 213 3.03 4.21 -12.68
N GLY A 214 3.09 3.29 -11.72
CA GLY A 214 2.95 1.84 -11.92
C GLY A 214 1.51 1.35 -12.12
N MET A 215 0.58 2.24 -12.50
CA MET A 215 -0.86 1.95 -12.51
C MET A 215 -1.49 1.95 -13.91
N ASN A 216 -0.82 2.47 -14.94
CA ASN A 216 -1.44 2.87 -16.22
C ASN A 216 -2.59 3.91 -16.06
N LEU A 217 -2.54 4.74 -15.01
CA LEU A 217 -3.58 5.75 -14.72
C LEU A 217 -3.03 7.17 -14.60
N LEU A 218 -1.82 7.36 -14.10
CA LEU A 218 -1.22 8.68 -13.90
C LEU A 218 -0.70 9.25 -15.22
N ASN A 219 -1.06 10.49 -15.56
CA ASN A 219 -0.32 11.26 -16.56
C ASN A 219 1.01 11.69 -15.93
N ILE A 220 2.10 11.05 -16.36
CA ILE A 220 3.42 11.27 -15.75
C ILE A 220 4.01 12.64 -16.07
N TRP A 221 3.47 13.39 -17.04
CA TRP A 221 3.94 14.73 -17.37
C TRP A 221 3.25 15.79 -16.51
N GLU A 222 1.93 15.69 -16.40
CA GLU A 222 1.08 16.66 -15.71
C GLU A 222 0.89 16.34 -14.21
N LYS A 223 1.27 15.13 -13.78
CA LYS A 223 1.14 14.65 -12.39
C LYS A 223 -0.31 14.65 -11.88
N VAL A 224 -1.25 14.41 -12.79
CA VAL A 224 -2.70 14.24 -12.52
C VAL A 224 -3.17 12.92 -13.12
N TRP A 225 -4.29 12.39 -12.65
CA TRP A 225 -4.86 11.19 -13.26
C TRP A 225 -5.35 11.46 -14.68
N SER A 226 -5.05 10.54 -15.59
CA SER A 226 -5.56 10.59 -16.96
C SER A 226 -7.03 10.16 -16.97
N VAL A 227 -7.94 11.12 -17.23
CA VAL A 227 -9.38 10.87 -17.26
C VAL A 227 -9.74 9.72 -18.21
N SER A 228 -9.13 9.67 -19.39
CA SER A 228 -9.38 8.59 -20.37
C SER A 228 -8.94 7.21 -19.87
N CYS A 229 -7.85 7.14 -19.08
CA CYS A 229 -7.39 5.88 -18.48
C CYS A 229 -8.31 5.46 -17.32
N LEU A 230 -8.75 6.41 -16.51
CA LEU A 230 -9.71 6.15 -15.42
C LEU A 230 -11.04 5.61 -15.96
N ASP A 231 -11.63 6.30 -16.93
CA ASP A 231 -12.91 5.95 -17.54
C ASP A 231 -12.88 4.58 -18.23
N ALA A 232 -11.74 4.21 -18.81
CA ALA A 232 -11.53 2.90 -19.41
C ALA A 232 -11.41 1.76 -18.39
N CYS A 233 -11.07 2.05 -17.13
CA CYS A 233 -10.87 1.04 -16.09
C CYS A 233 -12.12 0.81 -15.24
N ALA A 234 -12.66 1.87 -14.61
CA ALA A 234 -13.83 1.75 -13.73
C ALA A 234 -14.50 3.11 -13.45
N PRO A 235 -15.82 3.14 -13.23
CA PRO A 235 -16.54 4.39 -12.96
C PRO A 235 -16.18 4.99 -11.60
N GLY A 236 -16.12 6.32 -11.51
CA GLY A 236 -15.86 7.05 -10.25
C GLY A 236 -14.50 6.72 -9.63
N LEU A 237 -13.53 6.28 -10.42
CA LEU A 237 -12.25 5.81 -9.92
C LEU A 237 -11.40 6.92 -9.32
N GLU A 238 -11.47 8.15 -9.85
CA GLU A 238 -10.73 9.30 -9.33
C GLU A 238 -11.03 9.56 -7.84
N GLU A 239 -12.30 9.53 -7.44
CA GLU A 239 -12.73 9.74 -6.05
C GLU A 239 -12.11 8.67 -5.12
N LYS A 240 -12.05 7.42 -5.59
CA LYS A 240 -11.50 6.30 -4.82
C LYS A 240 -9.97 6.37 -4.69
N LEU A 241 -9.27 7.00 -5.64
CA LEU A 241 -7.82 7.18 -5.60
C LEU A 241 -7.41 8.47 -4.86
N GLY A 242 -8.24 9.51 -4.92
CA GLY A 242 -7.91 10.88 -4.48
C GLY A 242 -6.72 11.46 -5.24
N SER A 243 -6.31 12.68 -4.91
CA SER A 243 -5.22 13.35 -5.63
C SER A 243 -3.85 12.74 -5.28
N PRO A 244 -2.98 12.50 -6.29
CA PRO A 244 -1.63 12.03 -6.05
C PRO A 244 -0.73 13.18 -5.57
N VAL A 245 0.39 12.84 -4.92
CA VAL A 245 1.30 13.83 -4.31
C VAL A 245 2.78 13.59 -4.66
N PRO A 246 3.67 14.60 -4.53
CA PRO A 246 5.11 14.38 -4.61
C PRO A 246 5.60 13.34 -3.58
N SER A 247 6.55 12.48 -3.96
CA SER A 247 7.07 11.40 -3.10
C SER A 247 7.74 11.88 -1.81
N HIS A 248 8.25 13.11 -1.77
CA HIS A 248 8.85 13.72 -0.58
C HIS A 248 7.84 14.46 0.31
N SER A 249 6.53 14.30 0.06
CA SER A 249 5.49 15.01 0.82
C SER A 249 5.42 14.50 2.25
N VAL A 250 5.40 15.41 3.23
CA VAL A 250 5.00 15.10 4.60
C VAL A 250 3.48 15.05 4.63
N LEU A 251 2.91 13.87 4.89
CA LEU A 251 1.47 13.61 4.85
C LEU A 251 0.77 14.06 6.13
N GLY A 252 1.48 14.03 7.26
CA GLY A 252 0.94 14.40 8.56
C GLY A 252 1.72 13.77 9.71
N PRO A 253 1.31 14.04 10.96
CA PRO A 253 1.85 13.36 12.12
C PRO A 253 1.39 11.90 12.16
N ILE A 254 2.13 11.07 12.90
CA ILE A 254 1.75 9.71 13.22
C ILE A 254 0.41 9.67 13.99
N SER A 255 -0.39 8.62 13.76
CA SER A 255 -1.65 8.44 14.48
C SER A 255 -1.44 8.38 16.00
N PRO A 256 -2.33 8.98 16.81
CA PRO A 256 -2.33 8.82 18.27
C PRO A 256 -2.34 7.36 18.73
N TYR A 257 -2.81 6.42 17.88
CA TYR A 257 -2.70 4.99 18.12
C TYR A 257 -1.26 4.58 18.51
N TYR A 258 -0.27 5.03 17.75
CA TYR A 258 1.13 4.64 17.95
C TYR A 258 1.79 5.37 19.10
N SER A 259 1.46 6.65 19.32
CA SER A 259 1.94 7.37 20.49
C SER A 259 1.43 6.76 21.80
N GLN A 260 0.18 6.30 21.84
CA GLN A 260 -0.40 5.70 23.04
C GLN A 260 0.05 4.24 23.26
N ARG A 261 0.25 3.47 22.18
CA ARG A 261 0.56 2.04 22.27
C ARG A 261 2.05 1.73 22.33
N TYR A 262 2.85 2.50 21.61
CA TYR A 262 4.28 2.28 21.38
C TYR A 262 5.15 3.48 21.78
N GLU A 263 4.58 4.57 22.30
CA GLU A 263 5.33 5.74 22.78
C GLU A 263 6.09 6.51 21.69
N PHE A 264 5.62 6.43 20.44
CA PHE A 264 6.09 7.35 19.39
C PHE A 264 5.84 8.81 19.79
N SER A 265 6.79 9.68 19.47
CA SER A 265 6.57 11.13 19.56
C SER A 265 5.35 11.53 18.71
N PRO A 266 4.39 12.32 19.26
CA PRO A 266 3.28 12.86 18.47
C PRO A 266 3.72 13.73 17.28
N ASP A 267 4.96 14.24 17.33
CA ASP A 267 5.57 15.04 16.26
C ASP A 267 6.24 14.18 15.17
N CYS A 268 6.23 12.84 15.32
CA CYS A 268 6.78 11.93 14.32
C CYS A 268 6.03 12.11 13.00
N LYS A 269 6.76 12.47 11.95
CA LYS A 269 6.19 12.77 10.63
C LYS A 269 6.08 11.51 9.78
N ILE A 270 4.97 11.36 9.08
CA ILE A 270 4.82 10.36 8.02
C ILE A 270 5.14 11.04 6.70
N VAL A 271 6.22 10.62 6.05
CA VAL A 271 6.53 11.01 4.66
C VAL A 271 5.82 10.02 3.74
N ALA A 272 5.42 10.45 2.55
CA ALA A 272 4.75 9.60 1.58
C ALA A 272 5.57 8.34 1.28
N PHE A 273 4.91 7.19 1.34
CA PHE A 273 5.49 5.91 0.96
C PHE A 273 5.50 5.81 -0.57
N THR A 274 6.41 4.99 -1.09
CA THR A 274 6.58 4.78 -2.54
C THR A 274 6.70 3.29 -2.85
N GLY A 275 6.90 2.94 -4.12
CA GLY A 275 7.16 1.56 -4.55
C GLY A 275 8.52 1.08 -4.07
N ASP A 276 8.72 -0.23 -3.96
CA ASP A 276 10.01 -0.83 -3.59
C ASP A 276 11.15 -0.46 -4.55
N ASN A 277 10.99 -0.60 -5.87
CA ASN A 277 12.03 -0.19 -6.83
C ASN A 277 12.39 1.30 -6.69
N PRO A 278 11.41 2.26 -6.62
CA PRO A 278 11.72 3.64 -6.24
C PRO A 278 12.38 3.85 -4.88
N GLY A 279 12.05 3.04 -3.87
CA GLY A 279 12.62 3.13 -2.53
C GLY A 279 14.07 2.65 -2.45
N GLU A 280 14.52 1.84 -3.42
CA GLU A 280 15.90 1.37 -3.55
C GLU A 280 16.81 2.32 -4.35
N MET A 281 16.24 3.29 -5.07
CA MET A 281 16.96 4.28 -5.90
C MET A 281 17.42 5.51 -5.11
#